data_AF-A0A2U9P095-F1
#
_entry.id   AF-A0A2U9P095-F1
#
_cell.length_a   1.000
_cell.length_b   1.000
_cell.length_c   1.000
_cell.angle_alpha   90.00
_cell.angle_beta   90.00
_cell.angle_gamma   90.00
#
_symmetry.space_group_name_H-M   'P 1'
#
loop_
_entity.id
_entity.type
_entity.pdbx_description
1 polymer ?
#
loop_
_entity_poly.entity_id
_entity_poly.type
_entity_poly.pdbx_seq_one_letter_code
_entity_poly.pdbx_strand_id
1 'polypeptide(L)' 'MSDPCETAINLLVECSKLDRAGRDSSSFYTQRVQPALQAAAATGRNVDLFAEADRRYGKWLIDNAGR' A
#
# COMPACT_ATOMS: atom_id res chain seq x y z
N MET A 1 10.14 -8.31 14.11
CA MET A 1 9.87 -8.59 12.68
C MET A 1 8.62 -7.81 12.31
N SER A 2 8.66 -6.96 11.28
CA SER A 2 7.47 -6.22 10.83
C SER A 2 6.42 -7.19 10.32
N ASP A 3 5.15 -6.92 10.64
CA ASP A 3 4.02 -7.70 10.16
C ASP A 3 3.96 -7.65 8.61
N PRO A 4 3.95 -8.79 7.89
CA PRO A 4 3.89 -8.81 6.43
C PRO A 4 2.66 -8.14 5.83
N CYS A 5 1.50 -8.27 6.45
CA CYS A 5 0.26 -7.62 6.00
C CYS A 5 0.36 -6.10 6.18
N GLU A 6 0.83 -5.64 7.34
CA GLU A 6 1.05 -4.21 7.61
C GLU A 6 2.08 -3.61 6.63
N THR A 7 3.13 -4.36 6.31
CA THR A 7 4.14 -3.96 5.32
C THR A 7 3.52 -3.82 3.93
N ALA A 8 2.71 -4.78 3.50
CA ALA A 8 2.02 -4.73 2.20
C ALA A 8 1.04 -3.56 2.10
N ILE A 9 0.25 -3.30 3.16
CA ILE A 9 -0.67 -2.16 3.23
C ILE A 9 0.09 -0.84 3.10
N ASN A 10 1.16 -0.65 3.87
CA ASN A 10 1.93 0.59 3.83
C ASN A 10 2.57 0.82 2.45
N LEU A 11 3.06 -0.24 1.78
CA LEU A 11 3.58 -0.14 0.42
C LEU A 11 2.49 0.16 -0.62
N LEU A 12 1.29 -0.38 -0.48
CA LEU A 12 0.15 -0.02 -1.33
C LEU A 12 -0.18 1.47 -1.19
N VAL A 13 -0.24 1.99 0.04
CA VAL A 13 -0.47 3.42 0.29
C VAL A 13 0.61 4.30 -0.36
N GLU A 14 1.88 3.93 -0.24
CA GLU A 14 2.98 4.66 -0.89
C GLU A 14 2.89 4.59 -2.43
N CYS A 15 2.48 3.44 -2.98
CA CYS A 15 2.23 3.31 -4.41
C CYS A 15 1.16 4.30 -4.90
N SER A 16 0.02 4.40 -4.19
CA SER A 16 -1.05 5.37 -4.51
C SER A 16 -0.59 6.83 -4.40
N LYS A 17 0.29 7.14 -3.43
CA LYS A 17 0.89 8.48 -3.32
C LYS A 17 1.84 8.79 -4.49
N LEU A 18 2.62 7.81 -4.95
CA LEU A 18 3.49 7.95 -6.12
C LEU A 18 2.68 8.18 -7.40
N ASP A 19 1.62 7.41 -7.59
CA ASP A 19 0.66 7.59 -8.69
C ASP A 19 0.09 9.00 -8.70
N ARG A 20 -0.40 9.46 -7.54
CA ARG A 20 -0.94 10.82 -7.39
C ARG A 20 0.08 11.89 -7.71
N ALA A 21 1.34 11.68 -7.34
CA ALA A 21 2.43 12.61 -7.62
C ALA A 21 2.89 12.58 -9.10
N GLY A 22 2.26 11.78 -9.96
CA GLY A 22 2.66 11.59 -11.35
C GLY A 22 4.01 10.91 -11.52
N ARG A 23 4.47 10.18 -10.49
CA ARG A 23 5.73 9.42 -10.52
C ARG A 23 5.47 8.01 -11.05
N ASP A 24 6.51 7.39 -11.59
CA ASP A 24 6.41 5.98 -12.00
C ASP A 24 6.21 5.07 -10.78
N SER A 25 4.97 4.62 -10.61
CA SER A 25 4.54 3.65 -9.61
C SER A 25 4.68 2.21 -10.10
N SER A 26 4.83 1.97 -11.41
CA SER A 26 4.81 0.61 -11.99
C SER A 26 6.05 -0.18 -11.55
N SER A 27 7.21 0.47 -11.62
CA SER A 27 8.47 -0.10 -11.11
C SER A 27 8.40 -0.34 -9.60
N PHE A 28 7.83 0.61 -8.85
CA PHE A 28 7.68 0.49 -7.40
C PHE A 28 6.75 -0.67 -7.02
N TYR A 29 5.61 -0.81 -7.71
CA TYR A 29 4.65 -1.88 -7.50
C TYR A 29 5.30 -3.24 -7.70
N THR A 30 5.97 -3.42 -8.84
CA THR A 30 6.58 -4.71 -9.22
C THR A 30 7.73 -5.08 -8.27
N GLN A 31 8.56 -4.12 -7.89
CA GLN A 31 9.76 -4.39 -7.07
C GLN A 31 9.50 -4.44 -5.57
N ARG A 32 8.44 -3.79 -5.07
CA ARG A 32 8.18 -3.63 -3.63
C ARG A 32 6.83 -4.19 -3.21
N VAL A 33 5.76 -3.75 -3.86
CA VAL A 33 4.39 -4.10 -3.45
C VAL A 33 4.12 -5.58 -3.70
N GLN A 34 4.44 -6.08 -4.90
CA GLN A 34 4.16 -7.46 -5.29
C GLN A 34 4.84 -8.51 -4.38
N PRO A 35 6.15 -8.40 -4.03
CA PRO A 35 6.76 -9.30 -3.06
C PRO A 35 6.13 -9.22 -1.66
N ALA A 36 5.72 -8.02 -1.22
CA ALA A 36 5.08 -7.85 0.08
C ALA A 36 3.67 -8.48 0.14
N LEU A 37 2.90 -8.37 -0.95
CA LEU A 37 1.61 -9.06 -1.08
C LEU A 37 1.78 -10.58 -1.04
N GLN A 38 2.81 -11.12 -1.70
CA GLN A 38 3.13 -12.54 -1.64
C GLN A 38 3.49 -12.99 -0.22
N ALA A 39 4.32 -12.21 0.48
CA ALA A 39 4.68 -12.48 1.88
C ALA A 39 3.45 -12.41 2.81
N ALA A 40 2.54 -11.46 2.59
CA ALA A 40 1.30 -11.34 3.34
C ALA A 40 0.35 -12.53 3.09
N ALA A 41 0.20 -12.95 1.83
CA ALA A 41 -0.59 -14.12 1.46
C ALA A 41 -0.07 -15.42 2.11
N ALA A 42 1.26 -15.56 2.21
CA ALA A 42 1.89 -16.70 2.88
C ALA A 42 1.59 -16.80 4.38
N THR A 43 1.09 -15.72 5.01
CA THR A 43 0.67 -15.75 6.43
C THR A 43 -0.66 -16.47 6.66
N GLY A 44 -1.42 -16.76 5.61
CA GLY A 44 -2.73 -17.40 5.70
C GLY A 44 -3.82 -16.54 6.35
N ARG A 45 -3.53 -15.26 6.64
CA ARG A 45 -4.50 -14.32 7.21
C ARG A 45 -5.42 -13.79 6.13
N ASN A 46 -6.72 -13.83 6.40
CA ASN A 46 -7.73 -13.23 5.55
C ASN A 46 -7.88 -11.74 5.89
N VAL A 47 -6.95 -10.93 5.37
CA VAL A 47 -6.99 -9.47 5.47
C VAL A 47 -7.19 -8.92 4.06
N ASP A 48 -8.20 -8.07 3.88
CA ASP A 48 -8.39 -7.33 2.65
C ASP A 48 -7.38 -6.16 2.59
N LEU A 49 -6.17 -6.48 2.12
CA LEU A 49 -5.03 -5.54 2.10
C LEU A 49 -5.31 -4.31 1.25
N PHE A 50 -6.04 -4.48 0.14
CA PHE A 50 -6.39 -3.37 -0.76
C PHE A 50 -7.42 -2.45 -0.13
N ALA A 51 -8.50 -3.00 0.44
CA ALA A 51 -9.51 -2.18 1.12
C ALA A 51 -8.94 -1.41 2.32
N GLU A 52 -8.02 -2.03 3.07
CA GLU A 52 -7.31 -1.36 4.17
C GLU A 52 -6.39 -0.24 3.66
N ALA A 53 -5.61 -0.50 2.61
CA ALA A 53 -4.74 0.51 2.00
C ALA A 53 -5.55 1.69 1.45
N ASP A 54 -6.65 1.43 0.74
CA ASP A 54 -7.54 2.48 0.21
C ASP A 54 -8.13 3.34 1.32
N ARG A 55 -8.55 2.73 2.44
CA ARG A 55 -9.07 3.49 3.59
C ARG A 55 -8.00 4.41 4.19
N ARG A 56 -6.76 3.92 4.34
CA ARG A 56 -5.64 4.71 4.88
C ARG A 56 -5.22 5.82 3.92
N TYR A 57 -5.16 5.52 2.63
CA TYR A 57 -4.87 6.52 1.60
C TYR A 57 -5.97 7.59 1.53
N GLY A 58 -7.24 7.19 1.59
CA GLY A 58 -8.38 8.11 1.67
C GLY A 58 -8.31 9.03 2.88
N LYS A 59 -7.96 8.49 4.06
CA LYS A 59 -7.70 9.33 5.24
C LYS A 59 -6.56 10.32 5.02
N TRP A 60 -5.44 9.87 4.46
CA TRP A 60 -4.32 10.75 4.14
C TRP A 60 -4.72 11.87 3.17
N LEU A 61 -5.57 11.57 2.16
CA LEU A 61 -6.09 12.59 1.24
C LEU A 61 -6.90 13.65 1.98
N ILE A 62 -7.76 13.25 2.91
CA ILE A 62 -8.56 14.17 3.74
C ILE A 62 -7.64 15.04 4.59
N ASP A 63 -6.67 14.43 5.27
CA ASP A 63 -5.72 15.13 6.14
C ASP A 63 -4.81 16.13 5.38
N ASN A 64 -4.68 15.96 4.06
CA ASN A 64 -3.88 16.83 3.19
C ASN A 64 -4.73 17.66 2.21
N ALA A 65 -6.05 17.62 2.31
CA ALA A 65 -6.94 18.42 1.48
C ALA A 65 -6.88 19.89 1.92
N GLY A 66 -6.31 20.75 1.08
CA GLY A 66 -6.15 22.19 1.35
C GLY A 66 -4.72 22.63 1.68
N ARG A 67 -3.73 21.74 1.57
CA ARG A 67 -2.31 22.06 1.44
C ARG A 67 -1.89 22.06 -0.01
#